data_AF-A0A7C7L860-F1
#
_entry.id   AF-A0A7C7L860-F1
#
_cell.length_a   1.000
_cell.length_b   1.000
_cell.length_c   1.000
_cell.angle_alpha   90.00
_cell.angle_beta   90.00
_cell.angle_gamma   90.00
#
_symmetry.space_group_name_H-M   'P 1'
#
loop_
_entity.id
_entity.type
_entity.pdbx_description
1 polymer ?
#
loop_
_entity_poly.entity_id
_entity_poly.type
_entity_poly.pdbx_seq_one_letter_code
_entity_poly.pdbx_strand_id
1 'polypeptide(L)'
;MTLYQMVTGRVPFEGEAGMAVAFKHLSEPLIPPRTINPSLSPAVDRVIGKALAKNRDLRYGSVDEFVSAFREAVERGTIDRTSETTAIVAEALRHPTIARGVQVRPTPPPAPIPLEVIWPSEPEESPRRGGSGWALLATIAGALIGSFILFWGLAAGLNALLGRLP
;
A
#
# COMPACT_ATOMS: atom_id res chain seq x y z
N MET A 1 6.23 -6.47 2.09
CA MET A 1 5.82 -5.53 3.15
C MET A 1 7.03 -4.86 3.80
N THR A 2 8.00 -5.63 4.32
CA THR A 2 9.21 -5.07 4.98
C THR A 2 9.97 -4.05 4.14
N LEU A 3 10.20 -4.31 2.85
CA LEU A 3 10.90 -3.36 1.98
C LEU A 3 10.22 -1.99 1.93
N TYR A 4 8.89 -1.95 1.82
CA TYR A 4 8.13 -0.70 1.83
C TYR A 4 8.40 0.09 3.11
N GLN A 5 8.39 -0.58 4.26
CA GLN A 5 8.68 0.05 5.54
C GLN A 5 10.13 0.53 5.65
N MET A 6 11.08 -0.23 5.13
CA MET A 6 12.49 0.19 5.13
C MET A 6 12.71 1.47 4.31
N VAL A 7 12.00 1.64 3.20
CA VAL A 7 12.20 2.81 2.31
C VAL A 7 11.33 4.01 2.65
N THR A 8 10.20 3.81 3.34
CA THR A 8 9.27 4.89 3.72
C THR A 8 9.30 5.22 5.22
N GLY A 9 9.88 4.34 6.05
CA GLY A 9 9.81 4.42 7.51
C GLY A 9 8.44 4.07 8.10
N ARG A 10 7.45 3.70 7.28
CA ARG A 10 6.05 3.46 7.69
C ARG A 10 5.55 2.13 7.16
N VAL A 11 4.61 1.50 7.87
CA VAL A 11 3.96 0.31 7.34
C VAL A 11 2.96 0.70 6.24
N PRO A 12 2.66 -0.19 5.28
CA PRO A 12 1.72 0.10 4.20
C PRO A 12 0.28 0.38 4.68
N PHE A 13 -0.15 -0.28 5.75
CA PHE A 13 -1.49 -0.15 6.32
C PHE A 13 -1.40 -0.16 7.84
N GLU A 14 -2.05 0.81 8.47
CA GLU A 14 -2.12 0.97 9.94
C GLU A 14 -3.57 0.80 10.41
N GLY A 15 -3.76 0.36 11.66
CA GLY A 15 -5.07 0.21 12.27
C GLY A 15 -4.98 -0.23 13.72
N GLU A 16 -5.98 0.13 14.51
CA GLU A 16 -6.03 -0.12 15.97
C GLU A 16 -6.27 -1.61 16.30
N ALA A 17 -6.98 -2.32 15.43
CA ALA A 17 -7.27 -3.75 15.57
C ALA A 17 -6.71 -4.56 14.40
N GLY A 18 -6.20 -5.76 14.68
CA GLY A 18 -5.61 -6.64 13.65
C GLY A 18 -6.56 -6.98 12.50
N MET A 19 -7.87 -7.10 12.78
CA MET A 19 -8.89 -7.33 11.75
C MET A 19 -9.05 -6.12 10.81
N ALA A 20 -8.92 -4.89 11.32
CA ALA A 20 -8.96 -3.70 10.49
C ALA A 20 -7.76 -3.67 9.54
N VAL A 21 -6.55 -3.97 10.03
CA VAL A 21 -5.34 -4.05 9.20
C VAL A 21 -5.46 -5.14 8.13
N ALA A 22 -5.99 -6.32 8.48
CA ALA A 22 -6.25 -7.39 7.54
C ALA A 22 -7.21 -6.97 6.41
N PHE A 23 -8.28 -6.24 6.75
CA PHE A 23 -9.20 -5.70 5.74
C PHE A 23 -8.50 -4.72 4.79
N LYS A 24 -7.69 -3.80 5.33
CA LYS A 24 -6.91 -2.85 4.52
C LYS A 24 -5.95 -3.56 3.56
N HIS A 25 -5.32 -4.64 4.01
CA HIS A 25 -4.51 -5.48 3.13
C HIS A 25 -5.31 -6.09 1.96
N LEU A 26 -6.60 -6.34 2.11
CA LEU A 26 -7.45 -6.89 1.05
C LEU A 26 -7.99 -5.81 0.11
N SER A 27 -8.44 -4.67 0.64
CA SER A 27 -9.27 -3.72 -0.11
C SER A 27 -8.64 -2.35 -0.30
N GLU A 28 -7.82 -1.86 0.63
CA GLU A 28 -7.29 -0.51 0.58
C GLU A 28 -6.16 -0.40 -0.47
N PRO A 29 -6.19 0.61 -1.35
CA PRO A 29 -5.10 0.83 -2.30
C PRO A 29 -3.80 1.15 -1.56
N LEU A 30 -2.68 0.69 -2.13
CA LEU A 30 -1.35 1.01 -1.60
C LEU A 30 -1.00 2.46 -1.92
N ILE A 31 -0.60 3.24 -0.93
CA ILE A 31 0.02 4.55 -1.15
C ILE A 31 1.39 4.32 -1.82
N PRO A 32 1.70 4.95 -2.97
CA PRO A 32 2.98 4.77 -3.61
C PRO A 32 4.14 5.20 -2.68
N PRO A 33 5.20 4.38 -2.51
CA PRO A 33 6.36 4.71 -1.70
C PRO A 33 6.95 6.08 -2.01
N ARG A 34 7.00 6.48 -3.29
CA ARG A 34 7.55 7.77 -3.73
C ARG A 34 6.74 8.97 -3.26
N THR A 35 5.46 8.80 -2.92
CA THR A 35 4.63 9.84 -2.30
C THR A 35 5.10 10.15 -0.87
N ILE A 36 5.65 9.16 -0.17
CA ILE A 36 6.16 9.31 1.21
C ILE A 36 7.65 9.66 1.20
N ASN A 37 8.42 9.04 0.30
CA ASN A 37 9.84 9.30 0.11
C ASN A 37 10.13 9.71 -1.34
N PRO A 38 10.07 11.03 -1.66
CA PRO A 38 10.31 11.54 -3.00
C PRO A 38 11.73 11.28 -3.54
N SER A 39 12.68 10.96 -2.65
CA SER A 39 14.04 10.58 -3.03
C SER A 39 14.13 9.17 -3.64
N LEU A 40 13.04 8.40 -3.71
CA LEU A 40 13.02 7.14 -4.43
C LEU A 40 12.96 7.36 -5.94
N SER A 41 13.73 6.56 -6.70
CA SER A 41 13.62 6.59 -8.15
C SER A 41 12.26 6.02 -8.60
N PRO A 42 11.69 6.51 -9.73
CA PRO A 42 10.46 5.95 -10.27
C PRO A 42 10.54 4.46 -10.57
N ALA A 43 11.73 3.95 -10.91
CA ALA A 43 11.95 2.53 -11.14
C ALA A 43 11.78 1.71 -9.86
N VAL A 44 12.35 2.16 -8.74
CA VAL A 44 12.23 1.48 -7.44
C VAL A 44 10.76 1.49 -6.97
N ASP A 45 10.06 2.60 -7.14
CA ASP A 45 8.64 2.74 -6.81
C ASP A 45 7.77 1.70 -7.52
N ARG A 46 7.99 1.49 -8.83
CA ARG A 46 7.27 0.48 -9.62
C ARG A 46 7.56 -0.94 -9.15
N VAL A 47 8.81 -1.27 -8.81
CA VAL A 47 9.19 -2.60 -8.32
C VAL A 47 8.49 -2.90 -6.99
N ILE A 48 8.48 -1.94 -6.07
CA ILE A 48 7.80 -2.10 -4.77
C ILE A 48 6.29 -2.22 -4.98
N GLY A 49 5.71 -1.41 -5.87
CA GLY A 49 4.30 -1.50 -6.24
C GLY A 49 3.91 -2.88 -6.79
N LYS A 50 4.68 -3.43 -7.73
CA LYS A 50 4.46 -4.78 -8.30
C LYS A 50 4.58 -5.85 -7.21
N ALA A 51 5.59 -5.80 -6.35
CA ALA A 51 5.79 -6.75 -5.26
C ALA A 51 4.62 -6.77 -4.26
N LEU A 52 3.89 -5.66 -4.13
CA LEU A 52 2.77 -5.46 -3.21
C LEU A 52 1.40 -5.53 -3.89
N ALA A 53 1.32 -5.95 -5.15
CA ALA A 53 0.06 -6.07 -5.87
C ALA A 53 -0.95 -6.95 -5.11
N LYS A 54 -2.24 -6.57 -5.13
CA LYS A 54 -3.29 -7.34 -4.45
C LYS A 54 -3.47 -8.72 -5.09
N ASN A 55 -3.57 -8.76 -6.42
CA ASN A 55 -3.55 -10.00 -7.17
C ASN A 55 -2.14 -10.61 -7.15
N ARG A 56 -2.04 -11.88 -6.74
CA ARG A 56 -0.78 -12.62 -6.67
C ARG A 56 -0.13 -12.78 -8.05
N ASP A 57 -0.93 -12.94 -9.10
CA ASP A 57 -0.42 -13.17 -10.46
C ASP A 57 0.24 -11.92 -11.07
N LEU A 58 -0.01 -10.74 -10.47
CA LEU A 58 0.66 -9.50 -10.85
C LEU A 58 1.98 -9.30 -10.10
N ARG A 59 2.29 -10.14 -9.11
CA ARG A 59 3.56 -10.08 -8.36
C ARG A 59 4.68 -10.78 -9.15
N TYR A 60 5.89 -10.67 -8.61
CA TYR A 60 7.03 -11.48 -9.07
C TYR A 60 6.76 -12.96 -8.79
N GLY A 61 7.09 -13.82 -9.76
CA GLY A 61 6.90 -15.26 -9.66
C GLY A 61 7.89 -15.93 -8.71
N SER A 62 9.05 -15.31 -8.48
CA SER A 62 10.05 -15.76 -7.53
C SER A 62 10.73 -14.59 -6.80
N VAL A 63 11.43 -14.93 -5.71
CA VAL A 63 12.27 -13.97 -4.98
C VAL A 63 13.42 -13.50 -5.86
N ASP A 64 14.02 -14.37 -6.66
CA ASP A 64 15.13 -14.02 -7.55
C ASP A 64 14.71 -13.03 -8.64
N GLU A 65 13.51 -13.18 -9.20
CA GLU A 65 12.93 -12.23 -10.16
C GLU A 65 12.76 -10.85 -9.51
N PHE A 66 12.24 -10.82 -8.27
CA PHE A 66 12.08 -9.59 -7.51
C PHE A 66 13.43 -8.91 -7.18
N VAL A 67 14.40 -9.67 -6.68
CA VAL A 67 15.73 -9.15 -6.32
C VAL A 67 16.44 -8.60 -7.56
N SER A 68 16.37 -9.31 -8.69
CA SER A 68 16.97 -8.87 -9.95
C SER A 68 16.33 -7.56 -10.44
N ALA A 69 15.00 -7.49 -10.45
CA ALA A 69 14.28 -6.28 -10.85
C ALA A 69 14.57 -5.09 -9.91
N PHE A 70 14.69 -5.35 -8.60
CA PHE A 70 15.01 -4.30 -7.63
C PHE A 70 16.43 -3.77 -7.82
N ARG A 71 17.42 -4.65 -8.04
CA ARG A 71 18.80 -4.25 -8.32
C ARG A 71 18.89 -3.36 -9.56
N GLU A 72 18.28 -3.80 -10.66
CA GLU A 72 18.24 -3.04 -11.91
C GLU A 72 17.57 -1.67 -11.72
N ALA A 73 16.49 -1.60 -10.94
CA ALA A 73 15.79 -0.35 -10.65
C ALA A 73 16.64 0.65 -9.85
N VAL A 74 17.48 0.15 -8.94
CA VAL A 74 18.42 0.99 -8.18
C VAL A 74 19.52 1.52 -9.10
N GLU A 75 20.11 0.66 -9.93
CA GLU A 75 21.16 1.04 -10.89
C GLU A 75 20.64 2.07 -11.90
N ARG A 76 19.45 1.88 -12.47
CA ARG A 76 18.82 2.88 -13.34
C ARG A 76 18.60 4.21 -12.63
N GLY A 77 18.14 4.17 -11.38
CA GLY A 77 17.94 5.37 -10.56
C GLY A 77 19.22 6.17 -10.29
N THR A 78 20.38 5.51 -10.29
CA THR A 78 21.68 6.22 -10.20
C THR A 78 22.07 6.91 -11.50
N ILE A 79 21.81 6.28 -12.65
CA ILE A 79 22.15 6.82 -13.98
C ILE A 79 21.29 8.05 -14.31
N ASP A 80 19.98 7.99 -13.99
CA ASP A 80 19.05 9.10 -14.24
C ASP A 80 19.50 10.38 -13.49
N ARG A 81 19.90 10.25 -12.22
CA ARG A 81 20.38 11.39 -11.41
C ARG A 81 21.68 12.00 -11.91
N THR A 82 22.62 11.17 -12.35
CA THR A 82 23.88 11.66 -12.92
C THR A 82 23.65 12.41 -14.22
N SER A 83 22.72 11.93 -15.05
CA SER A 83 22.37 12.56 -16.33
C SER A 83 21.68 13.91 -16.11
N GLU A 84 20.73 14.00 -15.17
CA GLU A 84 20.08 15.25 -14.77
C GLU A 84 21.10 16.27 -14.23
N THR A 85 22.01 15.83 -13.36
CA THR A 85 23.05 16.72 -12.80
C THR A 85 23.98 17.24 -13.90
N THR A 86 24.39 16.38 -14.84
CA THR A 86 25.26 16.76 -15.95
C THR A 86 24.55 17.72 -16.91
N ALA A 87 23.25 17.51 -17.16
CA ALA A 87 22.44 18.40 -17.99
C ALA A 87 22.27 19.79 -17.35
N ILE A 88 21.99 19.86 -16.04
CA ILE A 88 21.88 21.13 -15.31
C ILE A 88 23.20 21.90 -15.34
N VAL A 89 24.33 21.21 -15.09
CA VAL A 89 25.66 21.83 -15.14
C VAL A 89 26.02 22.27 -16.57
N ALA A 90 25.76 21.43 -17.58
CA ALA A 90 26.00 21.77 -18.98
C ALA A 90 25.14 22.97 -19.43
N GLU A 91 23.89 23.05 -18.99
CA GLU A 91 23.00 24.19 -19.24
C GLU A 91 23.50 25.46 -18.52
N ALA A 92 23.89 25.35 -17.25
CA ALA A 92 24.46 26.45 -16.49
C ALA A 92 25.78 26.97 -17.08
N LEU A 93 26.59 26.09 -17.69
CA LEU A 93 27.82 26.47 -18.40
C LEU A 93 27.54 27.10 -19.78
N ARG A 94 26.41 26.77 -20.43
CA ARG A 94 26.00 27.37 -21.71
C ARG A 94 25.44 28.79 -21.53
N HIS A 95 24.88 29.10 -20.36
CA HIS A 95 24.36 30.42 -20.03
C HIS A 95 25.00 30.99 -18.75
N PRO A 96 26.16 31.68 -18.83
CA PRO A 96 26.73 32.42 -17.71
C PRO A 96 25.89 33.69 -17.46
N THR A 97 24.70 33.54 -16.90
CA THR A 97 23.80 34.66 -16.56
C THR A 97 23.32 34.53 -15.12
N ILE A 98 24.24 34.38 -14.17
CA ILE A 98 23.93 34.59 -12.74
C ILE A 98 24.94 35.59 -12.17
N ALA A 99 24.74 36.86 -12.48
CA ALA A 99 25.33 37.97 -11.70
C ALA A 99 24.61 39.32 -11.87
N ARG A 100 23.41 39.37 -12.47
CA ARG A 100 22.73 40.67 -12.64
C ARG A 100 21.25 40.58 -12.31
N GLY A 101 20.92 40.83 -11.04
CA GLY A 101 19.63 41.44 -10.70
C GLY A 101 18.63 40.64 -9.90
N VAL A 102 19.02 39.73 -8.99
CA VAL A 102 18.08 39.32 -7.92
C VAL A 102 18.04 40.44 -6.88
N GLN A 103 17.23 41.47 -7.15
CA GLN A 103 16.77 42.39 -6.12
C GLN A 103 15.82 41.62 -5.20
N VAL A 104 16.32 41.20 -4.05
CA VAL A 104 15.49 40.70 -2.96
C VAL A 104 14.65 41.88 -2.49
N ARG A 105 13.41 41.99 -2.98
CA ARG A 105 12.42 42.88 -2.35
C ARG A 105 12.26 42.41 -0.91
N PRO A 106 12.55 43.23 0.11
CA PRO A 106 12.26 42.86 1.49
C PRO A 106 10.74 42.67 1.59
N THR A 107 10.32 41.43 1.86
CA THR A 107 8.93 41.12 2.16
C THR A 107 8.58 41.85 3.47
N PRO A 108 7.46 42.61 3.53
CA PRO A 108 7.03 43.19 4.79
C PRO A 108 6.81 42.07 5.81
N PRO A 109 7.11 42.30 7.10
CA PRO A 109 6.91 41.31 8.14
C PRO A 109 5.45 40.83 8.13
N PRO A 110 5.19 39.52 8.29
CA PRO A 110 3.83 39.01 8.33
C PRO A 110 3.08 39.70 9.48
N ALA A 111 1.87 40.18 9.20
CA ALA A 111 0.98 40.68 10.24
C ALA A 111 0.75 39.59 11.30
N PRO A 112 0.68 39.93 12.61
CA PRO A 112 0.44 38.94 13.65
C PRO A 112 -0.89 38.22 13.38
N ILE A 113 -0.82 36.89 13.27
CA ILE A 113 -2.00 36.03 13.16
C ILE A 113 -2.75 36.16 14.50
N PRO A 114 -4.03 36.56 14.52
CA PRO A 114 -4.82 36.51 15.74
C PRO A 114 -4.88 35.06 16.25
N LEU A 115 -4.49 34.82 17.51
CA LEU A 115 -4.46 33.49 18.14
C LEU A 115 -5.84 32.87 18.39
N GLU A 116 -6.90 33.41 17.79
CA GLU A 116 -8.28 33.14 18.16
C GLU A 116 -9.12 32.67 16.97
N VAL A 117 -8.57 31.81 16.11
CA VAL A 117 -9.33 31.25 14.98
C VAL A 117 -9.12 29.74 14.87
N ILE A 118 -9.99 29.05 15.60
CA ILE A 118 -10.68 27.80 15.22
C ILE A 118 -9.82 26.53 15.32
N TRP A 119 -9.67 26.03 16.54
CA TRP A 119 -9.62 24.58 16.75
C TRP A 119 -10.98 24.01 16.30
N PRO A 120 -11.03 23.03 15.38
CA PRO A 120 -12.26 22.30 15.12
C PRO A 120 -12.69 21.62 16.41
N SER A 121 -13.84 22.03 16.94
CA SER A 121 -14.59 21.31 17.95
C SER A 121 -14.63 19.81 17.60
N GLU A 122 -14.53 18.99 18.65
CA GLU A 122 -14.51 17.53 18.73
C GLU A 122 -14.95 16.76 17.47
N PRO A 123 -14.29 15.63 17.14
CA PRO A 123 -14.68 14.81 15.99
C PRO A 123 -16.15 14.43 16.10
N GLU A 124 -16.96 14.99 15.19
CA GLU A 124 -18.36 14.66 15.04
C GLU A 124 -18.46 13.15 14.79
N GLU A 125 -19.03 12.43 15.75
CA GLU A 125 -19.21 10.99 15.70
C GLU A 125 -20.08 10.67 14.47
N SER A 126 -19.44 10.15 13.41
CA SER A 126 -20.14 9.84 12.16
C SER A 126 -21.25 8.82 12.43
N PRO A 127 -22.49 9.05 11.97
CA PRO A 127 -23.58 8.13 12.23
C PRO A 127 -23.28 6.79 11.57
N ARG A 128 -23.24 5.72 12.38
CA ARG A 128 -23.12 4.33 11.94
C ARG A 128 -24.26 4.04 10.96
N ARG A 129 -24.00 4.16 9.66
CA ARG A 129 -24.99 3.85 8.62
C ARG A 129 -25.08 2.33 8.45
N GLY A 130 -25.99 1.75 9.23
CA GLY A 130 -26.57 0.45 8.94
C GLY A 130 -27.26 0.49 7.56
N GLY A 131 -27.00 -0.54 6.75
CA GLY A 131 -27.53 -0.68 5.40
C GLY A 131 -27.34 -2.10 4.90
N SER A 132 -28.26 -2.96 5.33
CA SER A 132 -28.54 -4.33 4.90
C SER A 132 -28.24 -4.63 3.42
N GLY A 133 -27.30 -5.54 3.16
CA GLY A 133 -27.08 -6.15 1.84
C GLY A 133 -26.66 -7.62 1.84
N TRP A 134 -26.43 -8.23 3.01
CA TRP A 134 -25.88 -9.58 3.14
C TRP A 134 -26.90 -10.66 3.52
N ALA A 135 -28.16 -10.29 3.79
CA ALA A 135 -29.19 -11.24 4.21
C ALA A 135 -29.53 -12.31 3.16
N LEU A 136 -29.16 -12.11 1.89
CA LEU A 136 -29.44 -13.07 0.81
C LEU A 136 -28.34 -14.12 0.57
N LEU A 137 -27.11 -13.93 1.07
CA LEU A 137 -25.99 -14.84 0.80
C LEU A 137 -25.71 -15.84 1.94
N ALA A 138 -26.26 -15.60 3.13
CA ALA A 138 -26.09 -16.48 4.29
C ALA A 138 -26.90 -17.79 4.20
N THR A 139 -27.95 -17.85 3.38
CA THR A 139 -28.83 -19.03 3.30
C THR A 139 -28.24 -20.17 2.47
N ILE A 140 -27.40 -19.88 1.46
CA ILE A 140 -26.85 -20.93 0.57
C ILE A 140 -25.66 -21.66 1.24
N ALA A 141 -24.88 -20.98 2.10
CA ALA A 141 -23.73 -21.59 2.78
C ALA A 141 -24.12 -22.59 3.89
N GLY A 142 -25.24 -22.35 4.58
CA GLY A 142 -25.70 -23.22 5.68
C GLY A 142 -26.16 -24.61 5.23
N ALA A 143 -26.77 -24.71 4.05
CA ALA A 143 -27.29 -25.99 3.52
C ALA A 143 -26.17 -26.95 3.07
N LEU A 144 -25.04 -26.42 2.58
CA LEU A 144 -23.92 -27.23 2.11
C LEU A 144 -23.09 -27.84 3.26
N ILE A 145 -22.97 -27.13 4.38
CA ILE A 145 -22.24 -27.62 5.56
C ILE A 145 -23.04 -28.71 6.29
N GLY A 146 -24.37 -28.58 6.38
CA GLY A 146 -25.24 -29.60 7.00
C GLY A 146 -25.26 -30.92 6.23
N SER A 147 -25.23 -30.87 4.89
CA SER A 147 -25.20 -32.08 4.05
C SER A 147 -23.87 -32.84 4.16
N PHE A 148 -22.75 -32.13 4.32
CA PHE A 148 -21.42 -32.74 4.42
C PHE A 148 -21.22 -33.52 5.74
N ILE A 149 -21.77 -33.03 6.86
CA ILE A 149 -21.65 -33.68 8.18
C ILE A 149 -22.51 -34.95 8.25
N LEU A 150 -23.72 -34.94 7.68
CA LEU A 150 -24.61 -36.10 7.67
C LEU A 150 -24.07 -37.23 6.78
N PHE A 151 -23.49 -36.87 5.62
CA PHE A 151 -22.90 -37.85 4.69
C PHE A 151 -21.64 -38.51 5.27
N TRP A 152 -20.78 -37.76 5.96
CA TRP A 152 -19.58 -38.31 6.58
C TRP A 152 -19.90 -39.18 7.82
N GLY A 153 -20.91 -38.79 8.60
CA GLY A 153 -21.39 -39.57 9.75
C GLY A 153 -22.01 -40.93 9.37
N LEU A 154 -22.78 -40.98 8.28
CA LEU A 154 -23.39 -42.23 7.81
C LEU A 154 -22.34 -43.19 7.21
N ALA A 155 -21.34 -42.67 6.49
CA ALA A 155 -20.24 -43.46 5.94
C ALA A 155 -19.36 -44.09 7.03
N ALA A 156 -19.10 -43.36 8.13
CA ALA A 156 -18.35 -43.89 9.28
C ALA A 156 -19.14 -44.98 10.03
N GLY A 157 -20.45 -44.80 10.18
CA GLY A 157 -21.34 -45.79 10.82
C GLY A 157 -21.47 -47.10 10.02
N LEU A 158 -21.53 -47.01 8.70
CA LEU A 158 -21.66 -48.19 7.83
C LEU A 158 -20.36 -49.02 7.76
N ASN A 159 -19.19 -48.37 7.76
CA ASN A 159 -17.89 -49.05 7.77
C ASN A 159 -17.63 -49.80 9.09
N ALA A 160 -18.11 -49.26 10.22
CA ALA A 160 -18.03 -49.93 11.52
C ALA A 160 -18.94 -51.16 11.64
N LEU A 161 -20.03 -51.22 10.87
CA LEU A 161 -20.97 -52.34 10.84
C LEU A 161 -20.50 -53.47 9.91
N LEU A 162 -19.85 -53.12 8.79
CA LEU A 162 -19.30 -54.10 7.83
C LEU A 162 -17.99 -54.75 8.31
N GLY A 163 -17.22 -54.11 9.18
CA GLY A 163 -15.99 -54.66 9.75
C GLY A 163 -16.16 -55.62 10.94
N ARG A 164 -17.40 -55.99 11.30
CA ARG A 164 -17.72 -56.79 12.50
C ARG A 164 -18.47 -58.10 12.20
N LEU A 165 -18.60 -58.48 10.94
CA LEU A 165 -19.04 -59.82 10.56
C LEU A 165 -17.79 -60.74 10.49
N PRO A 166 -17.80 -61.90 11.18
CA PRO A 166 -16.71 -62.87 11.17
C PRO A 166 -16.60 -63.64 9.86
#